data_AF-A0A661VIP1-F1
#
_entry.id   AF-A0A661VIP1-F1
#
_cell.length_a   1.000
_cell.length_b   1.000
_cell.length_c   1.000
_cell.angle_alpha   90.00
_cell.angle_beta   90.00
_cell.angle_gamma   90.00
#
_symmetry.space_group_name_H-M   'P 1'
#
loop_
_entity.id
_entity.type
_entity.pdbx_description
1 polymer ?
#
loop_
_entity_poly.entity_id
_entity_poly.type
_entity_poly.pdbx_seq_one_letter_code
_entity_poly.pdbx_strand_id
1 'polypeptide(L)' 'MALPRLVRNSLLRLAKDDILEFIAENEDTLVHYVREELDRVDERLPEEQMFIDIKMGALGEELVRAVLAAMVRFIEDY' A
#
# COMPACT_ATOMS: atom_id res chain seq x y z
N MET A 1 24.99 -3.77 -26.59
CA MET A 1 24.40 -5.11 -26.81
C MET A 1 22.98 -5.06 -26.28
N ALA A 2 21.97 -5.23 -27.14
CA ALA A 2 20.59 -5.32 -26.68
C ALA A 2 20.42 -6.61 -25.88
N LEU A 3 19.98 -6.51 -24.62
CA LEU A 3 19.66 -7.69 -23.81
C LEU A 3 18.59 -8.49 -24.58
N PRO A 4 18.75 -9.82 -24.77
CA PRO A 4 17.76 -10.61 -25.48
C PRO A 4 16.38 -10.40 -24.84
N ARG A 5 15.34 -10.15 -25.64
CA ARG A 5 13.98 -9.87 -25.15
C ARG A 5 13.50 -10.92 -24.13
N LEU A 6 13.92 -12.17 -24.31
CA LEU A 6 13.65 -13.28 -23.39
C LEU A 6 14.22 -13.05 -21.98
N VAL A 7 15.47 -12.59 -21.87
CA VAL A 7 16.12 -12.31 -20.59
C VAL A 7 15.42 -11.15 -19.88
N ARG A 8 15.07 -10.10 -20.63
CA ARG A 8 14.32 -8.95 -20.10
C ARG A 8 12.95 -9.37 -19.56
N ASN A 9 12.22 -10.22 -20.28
CA ASN A 9 10.90 -10.67 -19.87
C ASN A 9 10.96 -11.56 -18.63
N SER A 10 11.96 -12.44 -18.51
CA SER A 10 12.15 -13.28 -17.33
C SER A 10 12.50 -12.45 -16.09
N LEU A 11 13.38 -11.46 -16.21
CA LEU A 11 13.74 -10.56 -15.11
C LEU A 11 12.54 -9.72 -14.65
N LEU A 12 11.74 -9.22 -15.59
CA LEU A 12 10.51 -8.49 -15.26
C LEU A 12 9.50 -9.37 -14.53
N ARG A 13 9.37 -10.64 -14.94
CA ARG A 13 8.45 -11.58 -14.27
C ARG A 13 8.89 -11.87 -12.85
N LEU A 14 10.17 -12.19 -12.64
CA LEU A 14 10.73 -12.42 -11.31
C LEU A 14 10.57 -11.19 -10.41
N ALA A 15 10.83 -9.99 -10.93
CA ALA A 15 10.65 -8.76 -10.17
C ALA A 15 9.19 -8.51 -9.79
N LYS A 16 8.23 -8.90 -10.63
CA LYS A 16 6.79 -8.80 -10.30
C LYS A 16 6.42 -9.78 -9.20
N ASP A 17 6.85 -11.03 -9.31
CA ASP A 17 6.58 -12.07 -8.31
C ASP A 17 7.14 -11.66 -6.93
N ASP A 18 8.38 -11.16 -6.89
CA ASP A 18 9.01 -10.60 -5.67
C ASP A 18 8.21 -9.44 -5.07
N ILE A 19 7.72 -8.51 -5.90
CA ILE A 19 6.95 -7.36 -5.41
C ILE A 19 5.58 -7.80 -4.87
N LEU A 20 4.93 -8.76 -5.54
CA LEU A 20 3.66 -9.30 -5.08
C LEU A 20 3.82 -10.02 -3.74
N GLU A 21 4.86 -10.84 -3.59
CA GLU A 21 5.20 -11.52 -2.34
C GLU A 21 5.51 -10.49 -1.23
N PHE A 22 6.34 -9.49 -1.53
CA PHE A 22 6.64 -8.42 -0.59
C PHE A 22 5.39 -7.68 -0.11
N ILE A 23 4.47 -7.31 -1.01
CA ILE A 23 3.22 -6.64 -0.63
C ILE A 23 2.37 -7.54 0.26
N ALA A 24 2.21 -8.81 -0.11
CA ALA A 24 1.41 -9.77 0.65
C ALA A 24 1.96 -10.01 2.07
N GLU A 25 3.27 -10.12 2.21
CA GLU A 25 3.92 -10.34 3.51
C GLU A 25 3.87 -9.09 4.41
N ASN A 26 3.85 -7.90 3.82
CA ASN A 26 3.99 -6.65 4.56
C ASN A 26 2.69 -5.83 4.68
N GLU A 27 1.56 -6.31 4.11
CA GLU A 27 0.28 -5.59 4.09
C GLU A 27 -0.15 -5.12 5.49
N ASP A 28 -0.23 -6.02 6.47
CA ASP A 28 -0.66 -5.69 7.82
C ASP A 28 0.30 -4.72 8.52
N THR A 29 1.59 -4.80 8.18
CA THR A 29 2.61 -3.87 8.71
C THR A 29 2.44 -2.47 8.11
N LEU A 30 2.18 -2.39 6.81
CA LEU A 30 1.90 -1.12 6.12
C LEU A 30 0.61 -0.47 6.64
N VAL A 31 -0.44 -1.27 6.83
CA VAL A 31 -1.71 -0.83 7.45
C VAL A 31 -1.46 -0.29 8.86
N HIS A 32 -0.67 -1.01 9.67
CA HIS A 32 -0.32 -0.59 11.01
C HIS A 32 0.41 0.76 11.03
N TYR A 33 1.42 0.96 10.18
CA TYR A 33 2.14 2.24 10.12
C TYR A 33 1.25 3.40 9.68
N VAL A 34 0.38 3.19 8.69
CA VAL A 34 -0.52 4.28 8.25
C VAL A 34 -1.52 4.63 9.35
N ARG A 35 -2.02 3.64 10.08
CA ARG A 35 -2.87 3.88 11.24
C ARG A 35 -2.15 4.72 12.30
N GLU A 36 -0.91 4.38 12.64
CA GLU A 36 -0.11 5.16 13.61
C GLU A 36 0.09 6.62 13.16
N GLU A 37 0.39 6.84 11.88
CA GLU A 37 0.58 8.20 11.37
C GLU A 37 -0.72 9.01 11.38
N LEU A 38 -1.87 8.37 11.10
CA LEU A 38 -3.17 9.03 11.15
C LEU A 38 -3.59 9.33 12.59
N ASP A 39 -3.34 8.44 13.54
CA ASP A 39 -3.57 8.71 14.96
C ASP A 39 -2.74 9.92 15.42
N ARG A 40 -1.49 10.07 14.94
CA ARG A 40 -0.66 11.27 15.17
C ARG A 40 -1.14 12.53 14.45
N VAL A 41 -1.87 12.40 13.33
CA VAL A 41 -2.52 13.54 12.66
C VAL A 41 -3.69 14.02 13.51
N ASP A 42 -4.53 13.10 14.00
CA ASP A 42 -5.67 13.39 14.87
C ASP A 42 -5.25 14.10 16.17
N GLU A 43 -4.13 13.68 16.77
CA GLU A 43 -3.57 14.33 17.97
C GLU A 43 -3.11 15.79 17.72
N ARG A 44 -2.68 16.11 16.48
CA ARG A 44 -2.16 17.44 16.11
C ARG A 44 -3.25 18.41 15.68
N LEU A 45 -4.45 17.94 15.36
CA LEU A 45 -5.57 18.75 14.89
C LEU A 45 -6.77 18.68 15.86
N PRO A 46 -6.63 19.19 17.10
CA PRO A 46 -7.72 19.16 18.08
C PRO A 46 -8.95 20.01 17.67
N GLU A 47 -8.78 20.96 16.74
CA GLU A 47 -9.83 21.87 16.27
C GLU A 47 -10.85 21.18 15.32
N GLU A 48 -10.50 20.06 14.69
CA GLU A 48 -11.40 19.29 13.81
C GLU A 48 -12.29 18.27 14.56
N GLN A 49 -11.99 17.97 15.83
CA GLN A 49 -12.75 17.02 16.66
C GLN A 49 -14.22 17.44 16.88
N MET A 50 -14.58 18.69 16.58
CA MET A 50 -15.95 19.19 16.72
C MET A 50 -16.82 18.96 15.48
N PHE A 51 -16.24 18.64 14.32
CA PHE A 51 -16.97 18.60 13.04
C PHE A 51 -16.88 17.26 12.29
N ILE A 52 -15.93 16.38 12.63
CA ILE A 52 -15.73 15.11 11.95
C ILE A 52 -15.66 13.98 12.99
N ASP A 53 -16.76 13.27 13.23
CA ASP A 53 -16.82 12.05 14.07
C ASP A 53 -16.26 10.81 13.35
N ILE A 54 -15.34 11.02 12.41
CA ILE A 54 -14.69 9.96 11.65
C ILE A 54 -13.38 9.61 12.35
N LYS A 55 -13.26 8.39 12.84
CA LYS A 55 -11.98 7.86 13.34
C LYS A 55 -11.01 7.71 12.17
N MET A 56 -10.09 8.66 12.00
CA MET A 56 -9.19 8.70 10.84
C MET A 56 -8.32 7.44 10.75
N GLY A 57 -7.91 6.86 11.89
CA GLY A 57 -7.18 5.58 11.92
C GLY A 57 -7.95 4.41 11.27
N ALA A 58 -9.27 4.33 11.45
CA ALA A 58 -10.09 3.27 10.84
C ALA A 58 -10.34 3.52 9.34
N LEU A 59 -10.51 4.78 8.94
CA LEU A 59 -10.67 5.15 7.53
C LEU A 59 -9.36 4.95 6.75
N GLY A 60 -8.22 5.17 7.41
CA GLY A 60 -6.90 4.91 6.87
C GLY A 60 -6.63 3.44 6.56
N GLU A 61 -7.06 2.54 7.44
CA GLU A 61 -6.90 1.10 7.23
C GLU A 61 -7.59 0.64 5.95
N GLU A 62 -8.88 0.96 5.79
CA GLU A 62 -9.65 0.60 4.60
C GLU A 62 -9.07 1.24 3.33
N LEU A 63 -8.62 2.49 3.41
CA LEU A 63 -7.98 3.18 2.28
C LEU A 63 -6.68 2.49 1.85
N VAL A 64 -5.82 2.13 2.80
CA VAL A 64 -4.53 1.47 2.51
C VAL A 64 -4.76 0.09 1.91
N ARG A 65 -5.67 -0.71 2.48
CA ARG A 65 -6.02 -2.02 1.94
C ARG A 65 -6.55 -1.90 0.51
N ALA A 66 -7.40 -0.92 0.23
CA ALA A 66 -7.90 -0.67 -1.12
C ALA A 66 -6.78 -0.28 -2.11
N VAL A 67 -5.82 0.55 -1.69
CA VAL A 67 -4.66 0.93 -2.51
C VAL A 67 -3.74 -0.26 -2.77
N LEU A 68 -3.42 -1.06 -1.76
CA LEU A 68 -2.59 -2.26 -1.91
C LEU A 68 -3.25 -3.29 -2.81
N ALA A 69 -4.56 -3.52 -2.66
CA ALA A 69 -5.33 -4.37 -3.56
C ALA A 69 -5.30 -3.87 -5.01
N ALA A 70 -5.38 -2.55 -5.24
CA ALA A 70 -5.25 -1.98 -6.57
C ALA A 70 -3.84 -2.14 -7.15
N MET A 71 -2.80 -2.02 -6.32
CA MET A 71 -1.40 -2.24 -6.74
C MET A 71 -1.14 -3.69 -7.12
N VAL A 72 -1.61 -4.66 -6.31
CA VAL A 72 -1.52 -6.09 -6.61
C VAL A 72 -2.15 -6.38 -7.98
N ARG A 73 -3.41 -5.95 -8.18
CA ARG A 73 -4.11 -6.12 -9.45
C ARG A 73 -3.37 -5.49 -10.63
N PHE A 74 -2.83 -4.29 -10.45
CA PHE A 74 -2.05 -3.62 -11.49
C PHE A 74 -0.81 -4.42 -11.88
N ILE A 75 -0.10 -5.01 -10.90
CA ILE A 75 1.12 -5.78 -11.15
C ILE A 75 0.80 -7.13 -11.82
N GLU A 76 -0.32 -7.76 -11.45
CA GLU A 76 -0.81 -9.00 -12.05
C GLU A 76 -1.28 -8.80 -13.50
N ASP A 77 -1.97 -7.70 -13.79
CA ASP A 77 -2.56 -7.42 -15.11
C ASP A 77 -1.54 -6.84 -16.13
N TYR A 78 -0.46 -6.23 -15.66
CA TYR A 78 0.61 -5.63 -16.51
C TYR A 78 1.70 -6.63 -16.85
#